data_AF-A0A1B6KCC0-F1
#
_entry.id   AF-A0A1B6KCC0-F1
#
_cell.length_a   1.000
_cell.length_b   1.000
_cell.length_c   1.000
_cell.angle_alpha   90.00
_cell.angle_beta   90.00
_cell.angle_gamma   90.00
#
_symmetry.space_group_name_H-M   'P 1'
#
loop_
_entity.id
_entity.type
_entity.pdbx_description
1 polymer ?
#
loop_
_entity_poly.entity_id
_entity_poly.type
_entity_poly.pdbx_seq_one_letter_code
_entity_poly.pdbx_strand_id
1 'polypeptide(L)'
;MASIPAPTKPPRGVKNPKETSGNFLMNVIRTLSTSESNEQRDREKAKLEKDYQKCDKELDELISQHDRDLGQVMQSFARVSLLVNTSRAKVSCVKENLLACKTLLSCRRDELKKLWLEGVEHKHTLQLLEEISQLKEVPAQLSAHLTKKHYLHATQVLVSALALGGSTLEDVEALRELRTQLEASKQQLYSKLLEELTRHIYIESTQELLTGLQLGS
;
A
#
# COMPACT_ATOMS: atom_id res chain seq x y z
N MET A 1 31.75 -18.20 22.99
CA MET A 1 30.74 -18.52 21.97
C MET A 1 30.74 -20.02 21.74
N ALA A 2 29.74 -20.74 22.25
CA ALA A 2 29.67 -22.19 22.14
C ALA A 2 28.96 -22.57 20.83
N SER A 3 29.65 -23.31 19.96
CA SER A 3 29.10 -23.83 18.71
C SER A 3 28.21 -25.04 18.98
N ILE A 4 26.94 -24.95 18.62
CA ILE A 4 25.97 -26.06 18.69
C ILE A 4 26.21 -26.98 17.49
N PRO A 5 26.41 -28.31 17.68
CA PRO A 5 26.57 -29.23 16.56
C PRO A 5 25.23 -29.49 15.87
N ALA A 6 25.28 -29.65 14.54
CA ALA A 6 24.12 -29.86 13.67
C ALA A 6 23.40 -31.20 13.94
N PRO A 7 22.08 -31.30 13.66
CA PRO A 7 21.31 -32.50 13.97
C PRO A 7 21.69 -33.65 13.03
N THR A 8 22.14 -34.75 13.63
CA THR A 8 22.38 -36.02 12.94
C THR A 8 21.05 -36.65 12.52
N LYS A 9 20.94 -37.02 11.25
CA LYS A 9 19.79 -37.77 10.72
C LYS A 9 19.69 -39.12 11.45
N PRO A 10 18.48 -39.60 11.80
CA PRO A 10 18.32 -40.91 12.41
C PRO A 10 18.81 -42.01 11.46
N PRO A 11 19.37 -43.10 11.98
CA PRO A 11 19.91 -44.18 11.18
C PRO A 11 18.81 -44.76 10.27
N ARG A 12 19.12 -44.77 8.98
CA ARG A 12 18.29 -45.31 7.91
C ARG A 12 18.15 -46.82 8.14
N GLY A 13 16.93 -47.26 8.44
CA GLY A 13 16.42 -48.63 8.48
C GLY A 13 17.46 -49.75 8.59
N VAL A 14 17.50 -50.40 9.76
CA VAL A 14 18.01 -51.77 9.87
C VAL A 14 17.30 -52.59 8.81
N LYS A 15 18.04 -53.08 7.80
CA LYS A 15 17.51 -54.07 6.86
C LYS A 15 17.23 -55.32 7.69
N ASN A 16 15.98 -55.49 8.11
CA ASN A 16 15.54 -56.77 8.64
C ASN A 16 15.86 -57.81 7.56
N PRO A 17 16.59 -58.90 7.88
CA PRO A 17 16.73 -60.00 6.95
C PRO A 17 15.31 -60.45 6.61
N LYS A 18 15.04 -60.53 5.31
CA LYS A 18 13.75 -60.92 4.74
C LYS A 18 13.58 -62.42 4.91
N GLU A 19 13.56 -62.88 6.16
CA GLU A 19 13.22 -64.24 6.50
C GLU A 19 11.74 -64.27 6.91
N THR A 20 11.01 -65.21 6.30
CA THR A 20 10.33 -66.28 7.04
C THR A 20 8.94 -66.63 6.49
N SER A 21 8.17 -65.72 5.88
CA SER A 21 6.80 -66.09 5.45
C SER A 21 6.73 -66.79 4.08
N GLY A 22 7.48 -66.29 3.08
CA GLY A 22 7.42 -66.82 1.70
C GLY A 22 8.07 -68.19 1.51
N ASN A 23 9.22 -68.43 2.16
CA ASN A 23 9.92 -69.72 2.11
C ASN A 23 9.20 -70.81 2.92
N PHE A 24 8.58 -70.43 4.04
CA PHE A 24 7.75 -71.34 4.83
C PHE A 24 6.52 -71.79 4.05
N LEU A 25 5.80 -70.85 3.42
CA LEU A 25 4.64 -71.16 2.58
C LEU A 25 5.02 -72.05 1.39
N MET A 26 6.14 -71.76 0.72
CA MET A 26 6.65 -72.60 -0.37
C MET A 26 7.04 -74.01 0.09
N ASN A 27 7.62 -74.17 1.27
CA ASN A 27 7.96 -75.48 1.83
C ASN A 27 6.71 -76.26 2.23
N VAL A 28 5.70 -75.60 2.81
CA VAL A 28 4.42 -76.22 3.16
C VAL A 28 3.67 -76.69 1.91
N ILE A 29 3.61 -75.85 0.86
CA ILE A 29 3.02 -76.22 -0.43
C ILE A 29 3.76 -77.42 -1.03
N ARG A 30 5.10 -77.39 -1.05
CA ARG A 30 5.91 -78.50 -1.55
C ARG A 30 5.64 -79.79 -0.77
N THR A 31 5.72 -79.77 0.56
CA THR A 31 5.52 -80.95 1.42
C THR A 31 4.11 -81.52 1.31
N LEU A 32 3.08 -80.69 1.22
CA LEU A 32 1.70 -81.14 1.03
C LEU A 32 1.45 -81.68 -0.40
N SER A 33 2.13 -81.14 -1.41
CA SER A 33 2.03 -81.59 -2.81
C SER A 33 2.87 -82.83 -3.15
N THR A 34 3.99 -83.08 -2.46
CA THR A 34 4.89 -84.22 -2.72
C THR A 34 4.71 -85.40 -1.77
N SER A 35 3.79 -85.32 -0.81
CA SER A 35 3.50 -86.43 0.12
C SER A 35 2.74 -87.56 -0.59
N GLU A 36 3.32 -88.76 -0.65
CA GLU A 36 2.74 -89.94 -1.34
C GLU A 36 1.56 -90.60 -0.61
N SER A 37 1.38 -90.36 0.70
CA SER A 37 0.30 -90.93 1.50
C SER A 37 -0.67 -89.86 2.00
N ASN A 38 -1.97 -90.16 1.94
CA ASN A 38 -3.02 -89.28 2.45
C ASN A 38 -2.80 -88.96 3.94
N GLU A 39 -2.34 -89.94 4.72
CA GLU A 39 -2.06 -89.77 6.15
C GLU A 39 -0.96 -88.75 6.42
N GLN A 40 0.06 -88.67 5.55
CA GLN A 40 1.17 -87.73 5.74
C GLN A 40 0.73 -86.29 5.45
N ARG A 41 -0.14 -86.10 4.45
CA ARG A 41 -0.75 -84.80 4.18
C ARG A 41 -1.66 -84.36 5.32
N ASP A 42 -2.45 -85.29 5.86
CA ASP A 42 -3.35 -85.01 6.98
C ASP A 42 -2.56 -84.64 8.25
N ARG A 43 -1.41 -85.28 8.50
CA ARG A 43 -0.50 -84.92 9.61
C ARG A 43 0.13 -83.54 9.45
N GLU A 44 0.64 -83.20 8.27
CA GLU A 44 1.25 -81.89 8.01
C GLU A 44 0.21 -80.76 8.02
N LYS A 45 -1.00 -81.02 7.48
CA LYS A 45 -2.14 -80.09 7.59
C LYS A 45 -2.54 -79.87 9.04
N ALA A 46 -2.68 -80.94 9.83
CA ALA A 46 -3.01 -80.84 11.25
C ALA A 46 -1.94 -80.08 12.05
N LYS A 47 -0.66 -80.26 11.71
CA LYS A 47 0.45 -79.51 12.31
C LYS A 47 0.38 -78.03 11.98
N LEU A 48 0.17 -77.67 10.71
CA LEU A 48 0.03 -76.27 10.29
C LEU A 48 -1.18 -75.60 10.94
N GLU A 49 -2.31 -76.29 11.00
CA GLU A 49 -3.53 -75.79 11.62
C GLU A 49 -3.33 -75.56 13.13
N LYS A 50 -2.62 -76.48 13.80
CA LYS A 50 -2.22 -76.31 15.20
C LYS A 50 -1.29 -75.11 15.41
N ASP A 51 -0.29 -74.94 14.56
CA ASP A 51 0.66 -73.83 14.65
C ASP A 51 -0.04 -72.48 14.36
N TYR A 52 -0.94 -72.44 13.37
CA TYR A 52 -1.77 -71.27 13.08
C TYR A 52 -2.64 -70.89 14.28
N GLN A 53 -3.39 -71.85 14.83
CA GLN A 53 -4.23 -71.62 16.02
C GLN A 53 -3.42 -71.18 17.23
N LYS A 54 -2.16 -71.64 17.36
CA LYS A 54 -1.27 -71.21 18.42
C LYS A 54 -0.87 -69.75 18.25
N CYS A 55 -0.42 -69.36 17.05
CA CYS A 55 -0.05 -67.98 16.74
C CYS A 55 -1.25 -67.01 16.88
N ASP A 56 -2.43 -67.43 16.46
CA ASP A 56 -3.66 -66.65 16.55
C ASP A 56 -4.03 -66.39 18.02
N LYS A 57 -3.96 -67.41 18.86
CA LYS A 57 -4.16 -67.27 20.32
C LYS A 57 -3.10 -66.38 20.98
N GLU A 58 -1.82 -66.56 20.62
CA GLU A 58 -0.74 -65.71 21.15
C GLU A 58 -0.94 -64.24 20.74
N LEU A 59 -1.41 -64.00 19.51
CA LEU A 59 -1.74 -62.66 19.03
C LEU A 59 -2.96 -62.08 19.77
N ASP A 60 -4.02 -62.86 19.94
CA ASP A 60 -5.22 -62.43 20.68
C ASP A 60 -4.91 -62.13 22.15
N GLU A 61 -4.08 -62.95 22.79
CA GLU A 61 -3.60 -62.69 24.16
C GLU A 61 -2.78 -61.40 24.21
N LEU A 62 -1.88 -61.17 23.25
CA LEU A 62 -1.06 -59.96 23.19
C LEU A 62 -1.91 -58.71 22.91
N ILE A 63 -2.89 -58.81 22.01
CA ILE A 63 -3.85 -57.74 21.73
C ILE A 63 -4.68 -57.48 22.99
N SER A 64 -5.21 -58.51 23.65
CA SER A 64 -6.00 -58.35 24.88
C SER A 64 -5.18 -57.69 25.99
N GLN A 65 -3.89 -58.01 26.11
CA GLN A 65 -2.98 -57.37 27.06
C GLN A 65 -2.74 -55.89 26.76
N HIS A 66 -2.70 -55.49 25.49
CA HIS A 66 -2.37 -54.13 25.06
C HIS A 66 -3.55 -53.32 24.48
N ASP A 67 -4.77 -53.85 24.51
CA ASP A 67 -5.95 -53.25 23.87
C ASP A 67 -6.21 -51.82 24.36
N ARG A 68 -6.09 -51.62 25.68
CA ARG A 68 -6.24 -50.30 26.31
C ARG A 68 -5.20 -49.31 25.80
N ASP A 69 -3.94 -49.72 25.71
CA ASP A 69 -2.84 -48.85 25.31
C ASP A 69 -2.95 -48.52 23.81
N LEU A 70 -3.32 -49.51 22.98
CA LEU A 70 -3.62 -49.32 21.57
C LEU A 70 -4.79 -48.34 21.37
N GLY A 71 -5.88 -48.53 22.11
CA GLY A 71 -7.03 -47.63 22.11
C GLY A 71 -6.65 -46.20 22.50
N GLN A 72 -5.82 -46.03 23.52
CA GLN A 72 -5.32 -44.72 23.95
C GLN A 72 -4.45 -44.05 22.88
N VAL A 73 -3.55 -44.80 22.23
CA VAL A 73 -2.71 -44.30 21.14
C VAL A 73 -3.56 -43.91 19.93
N MET A 74 -4.53 -44.75 19.54
CA MET A 74 -5.44 -44.44 18.43
C MET A 74 -6.26 -43.18 18.69
N GLN A 75 -6.83 -43.03 19.88
CA GLN A 75 -7.57 -41.83 20.27
C GLN A 75 -6.66 -40.59 20.28
N SER A 76 -5.44 -40.72 20.83
CA SER A 76 -4.47 -39.63 20.86
C SER A 76 -4.06 -39.21 19.46
N PHE A 77 -3.81 -40.18 18.58
CA PHE A 77 -3.48 -39.93 17.18
C PHE A 77 -4.62 -39.25 16.42
N ALA A 78 -5.87 -39.71 16.61
CA ALA A 78 -7.04 -39.10 16.02
C ALA A 78 -7.21 -37.65 16.49
N ARG A 79 -7.04 -37.39 17.80
CA ARG A 79 -7.11 -36.05 18.39
C ARG A 79 -6.02 -35.12 17.84
N VAL A 80 -4.78 -35.60 17.77
CA VAL A 80 -3.65 -34.82 17.23
C VAL A 80 -3.88 -34.53 15.74
N SER A 81 -4.31 -35.52 14.97
CA SER A 81 -4.61 -35.37 13.54
C SER A 81 -5.70 -34.34 13.29
N LEU A 82 -6.79 -34.39 14.06
CA LEU A 82 -7.85 -33.39 14.02
C LEU A 82 -7.32 -32.00 14.37
N LEU A 83 -6.58 -31.86 15.47
CA LEU A 83 -6.02 -30.58 15.90
C LEU A 83 -5.10 -29.97 14.83
N VAL A 84 -4.23 -30.79 14.23
CA VAL A 84 -3.33 -30.35 13.15
C VAL A 84 -4.11 -29.90 11.93
N ASN A 85 -5.14 -30.65 11.52
CA ASN A 85 -5.95 -30.30 10.36
C ASN A 85 -6.75 -29.01 10.61
N THR A 86 -7.38 -28.88 11.79
CA THR A 86 -8.07 -27.65 12.19
C THR A 86 -7.12 -26.46 12.27
N SER A 87 -5.92 -26.65 12.82
CA SER A 87 -4.89 -25.60 12.88
C SER A 87 -4.49 -25.14 11.47
N ARG A 88 -4.23 -26.09 10.56
CA ARG A 88 -3.92 -25.79 9.15
C ARG A 88 -5.04 -25.01 8.47
N ALA A 89 -6.30 -25.41 8.65
CA ALA A 89 -7.46 -24.71 8.10
C ALA A 89 -7.57 -23.27 8.64
N LYS A 90 -7.40 -23.08 9.96
CA LYS A 90 -7.38 -21.75 10.59
C LYS A 90 -6.26 -20.87 10.03
N VAL A 91 -5.06 -21.41 9.86
CA VAL A 91 -3.93 -20.69 9.27
C VAL A 91 -4.22 -20.27 7.82
N SER A 92 -4.84 -21.14 7.01
CA SER A 92 -5.24 -20.78 5.64
C SER A 92 -6.24 -19.62 5.64
N CYS A 93 -7.29 -19.72 6.46
CA CYS A 93 -8.30 -18.67 6.58
C CYS A 93 -7.70 -17.33 7.04
N VAL A 94 -6.83 -17.33 8.04
CA VAL A 94 -6.15 -16.10 8.50
C VAL A 94 -5.28 -15.51 7.39
N LYS A 95 -4.57 -16.35 6.62
CA LYS A 95 -3.75 -15.90 5.50
C LYS A 95 -4.61 -15.26 4.39
N GLU A 96 -5.73 -15.87 4.04
CA GLU A 96 -6.67 -15.35 3.05
C GLU A 96 -7.29 -14.02 3.50
N ASN A 97 -7.72 -13.93 4.76
CA ASN A 97 -8.24 -12.69 5.33
C ASN A 97 -7.19 -11.58 5.34
N LEU A 98 -5.95 -11.90 5.73
CA LEU A 98 -4.85 -10.93 5.72
C LEU A 98 -4.54 -10.44 4.29
N LEU A 99 -4.60 -11.33 3.30
CA LEU A 99 -4.43 -10.96 1.90
C LEU A 99 -5.54 -10.00 1.45
N ALA A 100 -6.80 -10.28 1.80
CA ALA A 100 -7.92 -9.41 1.51
C ALA A 100 -7.81 -8.04 2.22
N CYS A 101 -7.40 -8.02 3.48
CA CYS A 101 -7.13 -6.76 4.18
C CYS A 101 -6.00 -5.97 3.50
N LYS A 102 -4.92 -6.64 3.08
CA LYS A 102 -3.81 -6.01 2.36
C LYS A 102 -4.27 -5.37 1.05
N THR A 103 -5.11 -6.03 0.26
CA THR A 103 -5.62 -5.47 -1.00
C THR A 103 -6.51 -4.26 -0.73
N LEU A 104 -7.44 -4.35 0.23
CA LEU A 104 -8.30 -3.23 0.63
C LEU A 104 -7.49 -2.01 1.09
N LEU A 105 -6.46 -2.23 1.92
CA LEU A 105 -5.56 -1.16 2.36
C LEU A 105 -4.76 -0.56 1.20
N SER A 106 -4.34 -1.36 0.22
CA SER A 106 -3.68 -0.84 -0.99
C SER A 106 -4.63 0.06 -1.79
N CYS A 107 -5.87 -0.39 -2.03
CA CYS A 107 -6.88 0.43 -2.72
C CYS A 107 -7.11 1.76 -1.99
N ARG A 108 -7.24 1.74 -0.65
CA ARG A 108 -7.42 2.95 0.15
C ARG A 108 -6.21 3.88 0.11
N ARG A 109 -4.99 3.33 0.13
CA ARG A 109 -3.76 4.13 -0.04
C ARG A 109 -3.75 4.83 -1.39
N ASP A 110 -4.12 4.12 -2.46
CA ASP A 110 -4.09 4.66 -3.82
C ASP A 110 -5.17 5.73 -4.01
N GLU A 111 -6.37 5.54 -3.42
CA GLU A 111 -7.43 6.55 -3.34
C GLU A 111 -6.97 7.80 -2.56
N LEU A 112 -6.31 7.63 -1.42
CA LEU A 112 -5.79 8.75 -0.62
C LEU A 112 -4.71 9.54 -1.39
N LYS A 113 -3.83 8.85 -2.13
CA LYS A 113 -2.82 9.49 -2.98
C LYS A 113 -3.48 10.31 -4.09
N LYS A 114 -4.53 9.78 -4.71
CA LYS A 114 -5.33 10.49 -5.71
C LYS A 114 -5.96 11.75 -5.12
N LEU A 115 -6.66 11.63 -4.00
CA LEU A 115 -7.30 12.78 -3.32
C LEU A 115 -6.27 13.83 -2.88
N TRP A 116 -5.07 13.41 -2.46
CA TRP A 116 -4.00 14.35 -2.11
C TRP A 116 -3.50 15.13 -3.33
N LEU A 117 -3.30 14.47 -4.47
CA LEU A 117 -2.92 15.13 -5.72
C LEU A 117 -4.00 16.12 -6.17
N GLU A 118 -5.26 15.69 -6.19
CA GLU A 118 -6.41 16.56 -6.49
C GLU A 118 -6.46 17.75 -5.53
N GLY A 119 -6.19 17.53 -4.24
CA GLY A 119 -6.14 18.61 -3.25
C GLY A 119 -5.02 19.62 -3.50
N VAL A 120 -3.84 19.18 -3.93
CA VAL A 120 -2.74 20.06 -4.33
C VAL A 120 -3.11 20.87 -5.58
N GLU A 121 -3.68 20.22 -6.59
CA GLU A 121 -4.16 20.87 -7.82
C GLU A 121 -5.23 21.91 -7.50
N HIS A 122 -6.25 21.57 -6.71
CA HIS A 122 -7.29 22.51 -6.31
C HIS A 122 -6.75 23.70 -5.52
N LYS A 123 -5.77 23.48 -4.63
CA LYS A 123 -5.11 24.58 -3.93
C LYS A 123 -4.41 25.53 -4.89
N HIS A 124 -3.72 25.00 -5.89
CA HIS A 124 -3.08 25.82 -6.92
C HIS A 124 -4.11 26.58 -7.76
N THR A 125 -5.19 25.92 -8.19
CA THR A 125 -6.29 26.56 -8.92
C THR A 125 -6.94 27.68 -8.11
N LEU A 126 -7.14 27.49 -6.79
CA LEU A 126 -7.66 28.55 -5.91
C LEU A 126 -6.71 29.73 -5.81
N GLN A 127 -5.39 29.50 -5.72
CA GLN A 127 -4.39 30.57 -5.72
C GLN A 127 -4.44 31.37 -7.03
N LEU A 128 -4.50 30.69 -8.17
CA LEU A 128 -4.65 31.35 -9.48
C LEU A 128 -5.94 32.15 -9.56
N LEU A 129 -7.06 31.62 -9.05
CA LEU A 129 -8.35 32.32 -9.06
C LEU A 129 -8.33 33.59 -8.19
N GLU A 130 -7.67 33.53 -7.04
CA GLU A 130 -7.47 34.67 -6.15
C GLU A 130 -6.62 35.76 -6.82
N GLU A 131 -5.49 35.38 -7.44
CA GLU A 131 -4.64 36.29 -8.20
C GLU A 131 -5.39 36.94 -9.37
N ILE A 132 -6.22 36.18 -10.08
CA ILE A 132 -7.11 36.69 -11.14
C ILE A 132 -8.12 37.70 -10.59
N SER A 133 -8.73 37.39 -9.44
CA SER A 133 -9.70 38.28 -8.80
C SER A 133 -9.04 39.61 -8.40
N GLN A 134 -7.85 39.54 -7.80
CA GLN A 134 -7.07 40.73 -7.46
C GLN A 134 -6.74 41.56 -8.69
N LEU A 135 -6.27 40.92 -9.78
CA LEU A 135 -5.94 41.61 -11.02
C LEU A 135 -7.16 42.30 -11.65
N LYS A 136 -8.34 41.66 -11.56
CA LYS A 136 -9.60 42.22 -12.07
C LYS A 136 -10.05 43.48 -11.31
N GLU A 137 -9.71 43.61 -10.03
CA GLU A 137 -10.08 44.79 -9.23
C GLU A 137 -9.16 46.00 -9.45
N VAL A 138 -7.94 45.77 -9.94
CA VAL A 138 -6.91 46.81 -10.11
C VAL A 138 -7.38 48.02 -10.94
N PRO A 139 -8.05 47.89 -12.10
CA PRO A 139 -8.50 49.05 -12.87
C PRO A 139 -9.44 49.98 -12.08
N ALA A 140 -10.34 49.39 -11.28
CA ALA A 140 -11.25 50.16 -10.43
C ALA A 140 -10.47 50.89 -9.32
N GLN A 141 -9.55 50.18 -8.63
CA GLN A 141 -8.70 50.79 -7.60
C GLN A 141 -7.83 51.92 -8.18
N LEU A 142 -7.24 51.71 -9.36
CA LEU A 142 -6.40 52.70 -10.03
C LEU A 142 -7.18 53.98 -10.34
N SER A 143 -8.40 53.85 -10.88
CA SER A 143 -9.27 55.01 -11.14
C SER A 143 -9.61 55.79 -9.87
N ALA A 144 -9.86 55.09 -8.75
CA ALA A 144 -10.15 55.72 -7.46
C ALA A 144 -8.95 56.49 -6.89
N HIS A 145 -7.73 55.94 -6.99
CA HIS A 145 -6.51 56.61 -6.55
C HIS A 145 -6.15 57.82 -7.43
N LEU A 146 -6.32 57.70 -8.74
CA LEU A 146 -6.13 58.80 -9.68
C LEU A 146 -7.09 59.97 -9.40
N THR A 147 -8.36 59.68 -9.12
CA THR A 147 -9.36 60.71 -8.78
C THR A 147 -8.98 61.49 -7.51
N LYS A 148 -8.36 60.81 -6.54
CA LYS A 148 -7.87 61.41 -5.28
C LYS A 148 -6.47 62.04 -5.39
N LYS A 149 -5.85 62.06 -6.58
CA LYS A 149 -4.46 62.48 -6.81
C LYS A 149 -3.42 61.72 -5.97
N HIS A 150 -3.73 60.50 -5.52
CA HIS A 150 -2.82 59.64 -4.75
C HIS A 150 -1.87 58.86 -5.68
N TYR A 151 -1.05 59.59 -6.43
CA TYR A 151 -0.24 59.02 -7.52
C TYR A 151 0.77 57.96 -7.08
N LEU A 152 1.35 58.10 -5.89
CA LEU A 152 2.28 57.11 -5.34
C LEU A 152 1.61 55.74 -5.17
N HIS A 153 0.43 55.73 -4.56
CA HIS A 153 -0.32 54.51 -4.30
C HIS A 153 -0.87 53.90 -5.60
N ALA A 154 -1.35 54.75 -6.52
CA ALA A 154 -1.73 54.34 -7.88
C ALA A 154 -0.58 53.61 -8.59
N THR A 155 0.64 54.16 -8.51
CA THR A 155 1.84 53.57 -9.12
C THR A 155 2.21 52.24 -8.47
N GLN A 156 2.16 52.16 -7.13
CA GLN A 156 2.44 50.92 -6.40
C GLN A 156 1.48 49.80 -6.80
N VAL A 157 0.17 50.06 -6.80
CA VAL A 157 -0.87 49.09 -7.19
C VAL A 157 -0.69 48.63 -8.63
N LEU A 158 -0.39 49.56 -9.54
CA LEU A 158 -0.21 49.23 -10.96
C LEU A 158 1.06 48.40 -11.21
N VAL A 159 2.17 48.74 -10.57
CA VAL A 159 3.43 47.98 -10.69
C VAL A 159 3.27 46.58 -10.11
N SER A 160 2.63 46.42 -8.95
CA SER A 160 2.35 45.09 -8.38
C SER A 160 1.45 44.25 -9.29
N ALA A 161 0.42 44.87 -9.89
CA ALA A 161 -0.50 44.19 -10.80
C ALA A 161 0.18 43.72 -12.10
N LEU A 162 1.05 44.56 -12.68
CA LEU A 162 1.82 44.20 -13.87
C LEU A 162 2.83 43.08 -13.58
N ALA A 163 3.45 43.08 -12.39
CA ALA A 163 4.34 41.99 -11.97
C ALA A 163 3.60 40.66 -11.81
N LEU A 164 2.39 40.68 -11.24
CA LEU A 164 1.54 39.50 -11.10
C LEU A 164 1.08 38.96 -12.47
N GLY A 165 0.65 39.86 -13.36
CA GLY A 165 0.21 39.51 -14.72
C GLY A 165 1.31 38.98 -15.64
N GLY A 166 2.58 39.34 -15.38
CA GLY A 166 3.74 38.90 -16.15
C GLY A 166 4.52 37.74 -15.54
N SER A 167 4.05 37.15 -14.45
CA SER A 167 4.67 35.99 -13.82
C SER A 167 3.67 34.83 -13.79
N THR A 168 2.99 34.62 -12.67
CA THR A 168 2.10 33.46 -12.46
C THR A 168 0.95 33.37 -13.47
N LEU A 169 0.50 34.51 -14.00
CA LEU A 169 -0.67 34.61 -14.88
C LEU A 169 -0.32 34.80 -16.37
N GLU A 170 0.95 34.63 -16.75
CA GLU A 170 1.42 34.93 -18.12
C GLU A 170 0.72 34.06 -19.18
N ASP A 171 0.59 32.76 -18.88
CA ASP A 171 0.01 31.74 -19.78
C ASP A 171 -1.52 31.84 -19.90
N VAL A 172 -2.18 32.64 -19.07
CA VAL A 172 -3.64 32.79 -19.10
C VAL A 172 -4.05 33.75 -20.22
N GLU A 173 -4.41 33.18 -21.37
CA GLU A 173 -4.76 33.96 -22.57
C GLU A 173 -5.99 34.86 -22.37
N ALA A 174 -6.96 34.43 -21.55
CA ALA A 174 -8.14 35.22 -21.20
C ALA A 174 -7.81 36.56 -20.52
N LEU A 175 -6.63 36.70 -19.90
CA LEU A 175 -6.18 37.94 -19.26
C LEU A 175 -5.39 38.85 -20.19
N ARG A 176 -5.19 38.47 -21.46
CA ARG A 176 -4.39 39.27 -22.41
C ARG A 176 -4.91 40.69 -22.55
N GLU A 177 -6.22 40.86 -22.72
CA GLU A 177 -6.81 42.19 -22.87
C GLU A 177 -6.62 43.04 -21.60
N LEU A 178 -6.88 42.47 -20.42
CA LEU A 178 -6.65 43.16 -19.15
C LEU A 178 -5.18 43.57 -18.97
N ARG A 179 -4.22 42.72 -19.35
CA ARG A 179 -2.79 43.05 -19.35
C ARG A 179 -2.49 44.23 -20.27
N THR A 180 -3.03 44.24 -21.48
CA THR A 180 -2.85 45.37 -22.41
C THR A 180 -3.46 46.66 -21.86
N GLN A 181 -4.60 46.58 -21.17
CA GLN A 181 -5.23 47.73 -20.52
C GLN A 181 -4.40 48.26 -19.36
N LEU A 182 -3.79 47.39 -18.53
CA LEU A 182 -2.89 47.80 -17.46
C LEU A 182 -1.62 48.47 -18.00
N GLU A 183 -1.06 47.95 -19.09
CA GLU A 183 0.11 48.54 -19.73
C GLU A 183 -0.20 49.91 -20.36
N ALA A 184 -1.38 50.06 -20.98
CA ALA A 184 -1.87 51.36 -21.44
C ALA A 184 -2.09 52.34 -20.26
N SER A 185 -2.66 51.85 -19.17
CA SER A 185 -2.86 52.64 -17.94
C SER A 185 -1.53 53.11 -17.34
N LYS A 186 -0.46 52.32 -17.50
CA LYS A 186 0.91 52.71 -17.10
C LYS A 186 1.39 53.93 -17.87
N GLN A 187 1.24 53.92 -19.18
CA GLN A 187 1.63 55.05 -20.03
C GLN A 187 0.81 56.30 -19.69
N GLN A 188 -0.50 56.15 -19.46
CA GLN A 188 -1.36 57.25 -19.04
C GLN A 188 -0.99 57.83 -17.67
N LEU A 189 -0.63 56.96 -16.71
CA LEU A 189 -0.18 57.42 -15.39
C LEU A 189 1.13 58.21 -15.51
N TYR A 190 2.08 57.74 -16.31
CA TYR A 190 3.34 58.45 -16.57
C TYR A 190 3.12 59.84 -17.17
N SER A 191 2.27 59.97 -18.20
CA SER A 191 1.97 61.27 -18.80
C SER A 191 1.28 62.20 -17.80
N LYS A 192 0.32 61.69 -17.02
CA LYS A 192 -0.37 62.49 -16.00
C LYS A 192 0.57 62.98 -14.89
N LEU A 193 1.51 62.14 -14.47
CA LEU A 193 2.49 62.50 -13.45
C LEU A 193 3.45 63.59 -13.95
N LEU A 194 3.88 63.47 -15.22
CA LEU A 194 4.71 64.48 -15.87
C LEU A 194 3.98 65.82 -16.00
N GLU A 195 2.71 65.81 -16.40
CA GLU A 195 1.86 67.00 -16.46
C GLU A 195 1.73 67.68 -15.09
N GLU A 196 1.36 66.94 -14.04
CA GLU A 196 1.20 67.52 -12.70
C GLU A 196 2.52 68.02 -12.12
N LEU A 197 3.63 67.31 -12.36
CA LEU A 197 4.95 67.77 -11.93
C LEU A 197 5.34 69.08 -12.65
N THR A 198 5.12 69.14 -13.96
CA THR A 198 5.39 70.35 -14.76
C THR A 198 4.50 71.51 -14.29
N ARG A 199 3.22 71.24 -13.99
CA ARG A 199 2.29 72.22 -13.42
C ARG A 199 2.77 72.75 -12.06
N HIS A 200 3.20 71.87 -11.17
CA HIS A 200 3.65 72.26 -9.83
C HIS A 200 4.94 73.10 -9.89
N ILE A 201 5.92 72.65 -10.67
CA ILE A 201 7.24 73.31 -10.78
C ILE A 201 7.16 74.65 -11.52
N TYR A 202 6.41 74.72 -12.63
CA TYR A 202 6.47 75.88 -13.53
C TYR A 202 5.30 76.83 -13.42
N ILE A 203 4.14 76.40 -12.89
CA ILE A 203 2.93 77.22 -12.82
C ILE A 203 2.61 77.61 -11.39
N GLU A 204 2.59 76.65 -10.46
CA GLU A 204 2.28 76.95 -9.04
C GLU A 204 3.47 77.65 -8.34
N SER A 205 4.71 77.19 -8.53
CA SER A 205 5.88 77.84 -7.92
C SER A 205 6.13 79.27 -8.45
N THR A 206 5.81 79.54 -9.73
CA THR A 206 5.90 80.91 -10.29
C THR A 206 4.71 81.77 -9.85
N GLN A 207 3.52 81.20 -9.66
CA GLN A 207 2.38 81.91 -9.07
C GLN A 207 2.66 82.33 -7.61
N GLU A 208 3.27 81.48 -6.78
CA GLU A 208 3.66 81.85 -5.42
C GLU A 208 4.69 82.98 -5.38
N LEU A 209 5.67 82.98 -6.30
CA LEU A 209 6.64 84.07 -6.43
C LEU A 209 5.97 85.37 -6.90
N LEU A 210 5.04 85.28 -7.86
CA LEU A 210 4.29 86.44 -8.36
C LEU A 210 3.36 87.04 -7.30
N THR A 211 2.67 86.21 -6.51
CA THR A 211 1.82 86.70 -5.42
C THR A 211 2.65 87.24 -4.24
N GLY A 212 3.79 86.64 -3.93
CA GLY A 212 4.75 87.16 -2.96
C GLY A 212 5.34 88.53 -3.37
N LEU A 213 5.59 88.73 -4.66
CA LEU A 213 6.02 90.03 -5.20
C LEU A 213 4.90 91.10 -5.17
N GLN A 214 3.63 90.71 -5.28
CA GLN A 214 2.48 91.63 -5.20
C GLN A 214 2.07 92.03 -3.77
N LEU A 215 2.43 91.24 -2.75
CA LEU A 215 2.22 91.57 -1.33
C LEU A 215 3.39 92.34 -0.70
N GLY A 216 4.53 92.45 -1.40
CA GLY A 216 5.72 93.22 -0.99
C GLY A 216 5.78 94.65 -1.52
N SER A 217 4.74 95.13 -2.19
CA SER A 217 4.57 96.49 -2.74
C SER A 217 3.28 97.12 -2.24
#